data_AF-A0A1G8BEZ0-F1
#
_entry.id   AF-A0A1G8BEZ0-F1
#
_cell.length_a   1.000
_cell.length_b   1.000
_cell.length_c   1.000
_cell.angle_alpha   90.00
_cell.angle_beta   90.00
_cell.angle_gamma   90.00
#
_symmetry.space_group_name_H-M   'P 1'
#
loop_
_entity.id
_entity.type
_entity.pdbx_description
1 polymer ?
#
loop_
_entity_poly.entity_id
_entity_poly.type
_entity_poly.pdbx_seq_one_letter_code
_entity_poly.pdbx_strand_id
1 'polypeptide(L)' 'MAHHKEMFEGCDIEIKDDINLSINGKEIHYEHDEAKNKWSSKYLPYTQYDSLLELARAIAQHTVEFSNVKK' A
#
# COMPACT_ATOMS: atom_id res chain seq x y z
N MET A 1 -1.60 8.45 -18.09
CA MET A 1 -1.81 8.95 -16.72
C MET A 1 -2.59 7.88 -15.98
N ALA A 2 -1.88 6.99 -15.28
CA ALA A 2 -2.49 5.89 -14.54
C ALA A 2 -2.85 6.40 -13.15
N HIS A 3 -4.14 6.47 -12.86
CA HIS A 3 -4.67 6.77 -11.53
C HIS A 3 -5.54 5.59 -11.14
N HIS A 4 -5.13 4.85 -10.13
CA HIS A 4 -5.86 3.70 -9.63
C HIS A 4 -6.42 4.01 -8.24
N LYS A 5 -7.73 3.96 -8.09
CA LYS A 5 -8.39 4.18 -6.80
C LYS A 5 -9.34 3.03 -6.54
N GLU A 6 -9.16 2.34 -5.43
CA GLU A 6 -10.04 1.25 -4.99
C GLU A 6 -10.32 1.33 -3.49
N MET A 7 -11.47 0.81 -3.07
CA MET A 7 -11.82 0.71 -1.65
C MET A 7 -11.64 -0.74 -1.20
N PHE A 8 -10.72 -0.99 -0.28
CA PHE A 8 -10.35 -2.32 0.20
C PHE A 8 -10.50 -2.40 1.73
N GLU A 9 -11.34 -3.30 2.24
CA GLU A 9 -11.60 -3.49 3.67
C GLU A 9 -11.94 -2.19 4.45
N GLY A 10 -12.60 -1.23 3.78
CA GLY A 10 -12.92 0.08 4.38
C GLY A 10 -11.78 1.09 4.36
N CYS A 11 -10.65 0.77 3.72
CA CYS A 11 -9.57 1.69 3.38
C CYS A 11 -9.70 2.18 1.94
N ASP A 12 -9.50 3.47 1.71
CA ASP A 12 -9.39 4.05 0.36
C ASP A 12 -7.93 3.92 -0.10
N ILE A 13 -7.65 3.06 -1.07
CA ILE A 13 -6.34 2.91 -1.69
C ILE A 13 -6.32 3.77 -2.94
N GLU A 14 -5.40 4.72 -3.02
CA GLU A 14 -5.21 5.61 -4.14
C GLU A 14 -3.76 5.56 -4.60
N ILE A 15 -3.53 5.23 -5.87
CA ILE A 15 -2.23 5.18 -6.52
C ILE A 15 -2.23 6.24 -7.62
N LYS A 16 -1.43 7.27 -7.44
CA LYS A 16 -1.23 8.36 -8.41
C LYS A 16 0.06 8.12 -9.19
N ASP A 17 -0.04 8.23 -10.51
CA ASP A 17 1.10 8.15 -11.44
C ASP A 17 1.89 6.81 -11.37
N ASP A 18 1.32 5.77 -10.76
CA ASP A 18 2.02 4.50 -10.46
C ASP A 18 3.18 4.62 -9.45
N ILE A 19 3.37 5.82 -8.86
CA ILE A 19 4.49 6.12 -7.95
C ILE A 19 4.00 6.59 -6.59
N ASN A 20 2.87 7.28 -6.50
CA ASN A 20 2.39 7.81 -5.23
C ASN A 20 1.29 6.92 -4.67
N LEU A 21 1.63 6.08 -3.71
CA LEU A 21 0.65 5.28 -2.97
C LEU A 21 0.12 6.09 -1.79
N SER A 22 -1.20 6.17 -1.66
CA SER A 22 -1.89 6.80 -0.55
C SER A 22 -2.98 5.87 -0.06
N ILE A 23 -3.04 5.63 1.25
CA ILE A 23 -4.09 4.83 1.89
C ILE A 23 -4.83 5.71 2.88
N ASN A 24 -6.14 5.84 2.72
CA ASN A 24 -7.02 6.67 3.55
C ASN A 24 -6.56 8.14 3.61
N GLY A 25 -6.02 8.64 2.48
CA GLY A 25 -5.45 9.99 2.38
C GLY A 25 -4.07 10.18 3.04
N LYS A 26 -3.47 9.13 3.62
CA LYS A 26 -2.08 9.15 4.10
C LYS A 26 -1.16 8.58 3.03
N GLU A 27 -0.13 9.34 2.68
CA GLU A 27 0.91 8.87 1.76
C GLU A 27 1.72 7.74 2.41
N ILE A 28 1.93 6.67 1.65
CA ILE A 28 2.63 5.47 2.09
C ILE A 28 3.98 5.43 1.41
N HIS A 29 5.03 5.49 2.23
CA HIS A 29 6.39 5.35 1.76
C HIS A 29 6.74 3.87 1.61
N TYR A 30 7.25 3.50 0.45
CA TYR A 30 7.65 2.15 0.12
C TYR A 30 9.03 2.20 -0.58
N GLU A 31 9.71 1.07 -0.59
CA GLU A 31 11.00 0.88 -1.23
C GLU A 31 10.88 -0.24 -2.25
N HIS A 32 11.31 0.04 -3.48
CA HIS A 32 11.38 -0.93 -4.55
C HIS A 32 12.81 -1.49 -4.63
N ASP A 33 12.93 -2.77 -4.34
CA ASP A 33 14.18 -3.52 -4.33
C ASP A 33 14.39 -4.12 -5.74
N GLU A 34 15.00 -3.35 -6.66
CA GLU A 34 15.16 -3.74 -8.07
C GLU A 34 15.94 -5.05 -8.25
N ALA A 35 16.87 -5.34 -7.34
CA ALA A 35 17.64 -6.59 -7.35
C ALA A 35 16.75 -7.83 -7.18
N LYS A 36 15.63 -7.70 -6.46
CA LYS A 36 14.66 -8.77 -6.21
C LYS A 36 13.36 -8.57 -7.00
N ASN A 37 13.19 -7.41 -7.63
CA ASN A 37 11.93 -6.96 -8.23
C ASN A 37 10.77 -7.08 -7.23
N LYS A 38 10.99 -6.57 -6.01
CA LYS A 38 10.03 -6.65 -4.91
C LYS A 38 9.79 -5.29 -4.27
N TRP A 39 8.57 -5.08 -3.84
CA TRP A 39 8.13 -3.90 -3.11
C TRP A 39 8.07 -4.21 -1.63
N SER A 40 8.67 -3.35 -0.83
CA SER A 40 8.64 -3.42 0.63
C SER A 40 8.22 -2.07 1.18
N SER A 41 7.73 -2.03 2.41
CA SER A 41 7.39 -0.76 3.04
C SER A 41 7.86 -0.75 4.47
N LYS A 42 8.11 0.45 5.00
CA LYS A 42 8.46 0.64 6.41
C LYS A 42 7.39 0.09 7.36
N TYR A 43 6.13 0.07 6.93
CA TYR A 43 5.02 -0.53 7.70
C TYR A 43 5.10 -2.06 7.76
N LEU A 44 5.77 -2.68 6.79
CA LEU A 44 5.86 -4.12 6.60
C LEU A 44 7.30 -4.53 6.23
N PRO A 45 8.26 -4.40 7.17
CA PRO A 45 9.68 -4.55 6.87
C PRO A 45 10.11 -6.00 6.55
N TYR A 46 9.28 -6.99 6.89
CA TYR A 46 9.59 -8.42 6.68
C TYR A 46 8.80 -9.05 5.54
N THR A 47 7.91 -8.30 4.89
CA THR A 47 7.13 -8.82 3.76
C THR A 47 7.48 -8.06 2.49
N GLN A 48 7.66 -8.84 1.42
CA GLN A 48 8.04 -8.37 0.10
C GLN A 48 6.94 -8.78 -0.87
N TYR A 49 6.46 -7.85 -1.68
CA TYR A 49 5.34 -8.05 -2.61
C TYR A 49 5.81 -7.90 -4.05
N ASP A 50 5.18 -8.59 -4.99
CA ASP A 50 5.49 -8.46 -6.42
C ASP A 50 4.91 -7.18 -7.02
N SER A 51 3.82 -6.67 -6.45
CA SER A 51 3.12 -5.49 -6.96
C SER A 51 2.86 -4.46 -5.88
N LEU A 52 2.92 -3.19 -6.26
CA LEU A 52 2.54 -2.04 -5.43
C LEU A 52 1.12 -2.18 -4.87
N LEU A 53 0.19 -2.73 -5.66
CA LEU A 53 -1.19 -2.96 -5.24
C LEU A 53 -1.29 -4.02 -4.12
N GLU A 54 -0.51 -5.10 -4.20
CA GLU A 54 -0.49 -6.12 -3.16
C GLU A 54 0.10 -5.56 -1.86
N LEU A 55 1.16 -4.77 -1.97
CA LEU A 55 1.71 -4.04 -0.83
C LEU A 55 0.66 -3.12 -0.21
N ALA A 56 -0.08 -2.37 -1.03
CA ALA A 56 -1.12 -1.46 -0.55
C ALA A 56 -2.24 -2.20 0.20
N ARG A 57 -2.73 -3.32 -0.34
CA ARG A 57 -3.73 -4.16 0.32
C ARG A 57 -3.20 -4.77 1.61
N ALA A 58 -1.95 -5.22 1.62
CA ALA A 58 -1.35 -5.75 2.82
C ALA A 58 -1.19 -4.68 3.90
N ILE A 59 -0.79 -3.46 3.55
CA ILE A 59 -0.70 -2.36 4.52
C ILE A 59 -2.10 -2.03 5.06
N ALA A 60 -3.12 -1.97 4.20
CA ALA A 60 -4.51 -1.75 4.61
C ALA A 60 -5.05 -2.85 5.54
N GLN A 61 -4.66 -4.11 5.33
CA GLN A 61 -5.08 -5.27 6.13
C GLN A 61 -4.29 -5.42 7.44
N HIS A 62 -2.97 -5.25 7.40
CA HIS A 62 -2.09 -5.54 8.54
C HIS A 62 -1.88 -4.35 9.47
N THR A 63 -2.12 -3.13 9.00
CA THR A 63 -1.91 -1.93 9.80
C THR A 63 -3.24 -1.48 10.37
N VAL A 64 -3.45 -1.73 11.67
CA VAL A 64 -4.66 -1.33 12.41
C VAL A 64 -4.90 0.18 12.36
N GLU A 65 -3.87 1.00 12.13
CA GLU A 65 -4.02 2.45 11.92
C GLU A 65 -4.81 2.79 10.64
N PHE A 66 -4.84 1.89 9.66
CA PHE A 66 -5.56 2.04 8.41
C PHE A 66 -6.83 1.21 8.40
N SER A 67 -6.79 -0.01 8.95
CA SER A 67 -7.96 -0.87 9.06
C SER A 67 -9.03 -0.18 9.89
N ASN A 68 -10.12 0.23 9.22
CA ASN A 68 -11.32 0.77 9.86
C ASN A 68 -12.13 -0.35 10.54
N VAL A 69 -11.45 -1.28 11.23
CA VAL A 69 -12.09 -2.26 12.10
C VAL A 69 -12.52 -1.49 13.34
N LYS A 70 -13.76 -1.02 13.28
CA LYS A 70 -14.51 -0.46 14.41
C LYS A 70 -14.22 -1.28 15.67
N LYS A 71 -13.63 -0.61 16.66
CA LYS A 71 -13.66 -1.06 18.05
C LYS A 71 -15.05 -0.81 18.64
#